data_AF-A0A6P1IGL9-F1
#
_entry.id   AF-A0A6P1IGL9-F1
#
_cell.length_a   1.000
_cell.length_b   1.000
_cell.length_c   1.000
_cell.angle_alpha   90.00
_cell.angle_beta   90.00
_cell.angle_gamma   90.00
#
_symmetry.space_group_name_H-M   'P 1'
#
loop_
_entity.id
_entity.type
_entity.pdbx_description
1 polymer ?
#
loop_
_entity_poly.entity_id
_entity_poly.type
_entity_poly.pdbx_seq_one_letter_code
_entity_poly.pdbx_strand_id
1 'polypeptide(L)'
;MVDVGSGTIDFLAAYDKVPNYGRSGAHPESMMACAYEVAKAINPELKNQYGVIQAIDLAIRDNRETVRIGGEDYEMARYRGAINEVLRRGYEAMLNTVGALNDFDNILVCGGGGAVFFEFLREHAPGLRRRLKMDGGSTYSNVRGFQVVADYAANEAYKNG
;
A
#
# COMPACT_ATOMS: atom_id res chain seq x y z
N MET A 1 7.88 2.67 -7.89
CA MET A 1 6.82 1.71 -7.53
C MET A 1 6.64 1.78 -6.03
N VAL A 2 5.40 1.74 -5.55
CA VAL A 2 5.03 1.68 -4.13
C VAL A 2 4.13 0.48 -3.95
N ASP A 3 4.63 -0.55 -3.29
CA ASP A 3 3.89 -1.76 -2.95
C ASP A 3 3.38 -1.66 -1.51
N VAL A 4 2.06 -1.62 -1.37
CA VAL A 4 1.39 -1.47 -0.08
C VAL A 4 0.89 -2.83 0.36
N GLY A 5 1.71 -3.51 1.15
CA GLY A 5 1.41 -4.79 1.77
C GLY A 5 0.57 -4.67 3.04
N SER A 6 0.36 -5.78 3.74
CA SER A 6 -0.33 -5.77 5.03
C SER A 6 0.54 -5.18 6.15
N GLY A 7 1.82 -5.55 6.19
CA GLY A 7 2.77 -5.14 7.23
C GLY A 7 3.71 -4.00 6.83
N THR A 8 3.96 -3.82 5.53
CA THR A 8 4.97 -2.88 5.02
C THR A 8 4.45 -2.06 3.86
N ILE A 9 5.04 -0.87 3.70
CA ILE A 9 5.02 -0.10 2.46
C ILE A 9 6.43 -0.16 1.88
N ASP A 10 6.60 -0.92 0.81
CA ASP A 10 7.87 -1.09 0.10
C ASP A 10 7.89 -0.16 -1.11
N PHE A 11 9.00 0.55 -1.33
CA PHE A 11 9.11 1.48 -2.44
C PHE A 11 10.45 1.36 -3.16
N LEU A 12 10.35 1.33 -4.49
CA LEU A 12 11.47 1.19 -5.40
C LEU A 12 11.48 2.36 -6.37
N ALA A 13 12.53 3.17 -6.30
CA ALA A 13 12.84 4.18 -7.31
C ALA A 13 13.73 3.55 -8.39
N ALA A 14 13.45 3.85 -9.65
CA ALA A 14 14.23 3.36 -10.78
C ALA A 14 14.21 4.38 -11.92
N TYR A 15 15.27 4.37 -12.72
CA TYR A 15 15.30 5.02 -14.02
C TYR A 15 15.44 3.94 -15.09
N ASP A 16 14.47 3.86 -16.00
CA ASP A 16 14.32 2.72 -16.91
C ASP A 16 14.35 1.39 -16.12
N LYS A 17 15.31 0.50 -16.40
CA LYS A 17 15.45 -0.80 -15.73
C LYS A 17 16.45 -0.78 -14.57
N VAL A 18 17.03 0.38 -14.25
CA VAL A 18 18.10 0.49 -13.25
C VAL A 18 17.53 0.99 -11.92
N PRO A 19 17.56 0.16 -10.86
CA PRO A 19 17.08 0.57 -9.55
C PRO A 19 18.03 1.60 -8.90
N ASN A 20 17.45 2.58 -8.23
CA ASN A 20 18.15 3.50 -7.36
C ASN A 20 17.94 3.09 -5.91
N TYR A 21 18.82 2.24 -5.39
CA TYR A 21 18.72 1.71 -4.03
C TYR A 21 18.82 2.79 -2.94
N GLY A 22 19.51 3.91 -3.20
CA GLY A 22 19.60 5.02 -2.25
C GLY A 22 18.28 5.79 -2.08
N ARG A 23 17.38 5.68 -3.06
CA ARG A 23 16.02 6.27 -3.03
C ARG A 23 14.94 5.21 -2.91
N SER A 24 15.31 4.02 -2.45
CA SER A 24 14.40 2.88 -2.28
C SER A 24 14.47 2.38 -0.84
N GLY A 25 13.44 1.69 -0.39
CA GLY A 25 13.37 1.23 0.99
C GLY A 25 12.01 0.64 1.34
N ALA A 26 11.79 0.50 2.64
CA ALA A 26 10.57 -0.05 3.21
C ALA A 26 10.21 0.70 4.49
N HIS A 27 8.92 0.84 4.75
CA HIS A 27 8.39 1.33 6.00
C HIS A 27 7.58 0.22 6.71
N PRO A 28 7.88 -0.13 7.98
CA PRO A 28 7.27 -1.26 8.68
C PRO A 28 5.90 -0.93 9.29
N GLU A 29 5.07 -0.18 8.57
CA GLU A 29 3.69 0.13 8.96
C GLU A 29 2.82 0.29 7.71
N SER A 30 1.65 -0.38 7.67
CA SER A 30 0.75 -0.36 6.52
C SER A 30 -0.70 -0.73 6.93
N MET A 31 -1.43 -1.48 6.11
CA MET A 31 -2.86 -1.77 6.28
C MET A 31 -3.21 -2.43 7.62
N MET A 32 -2.38 -3.34 8.12
CA MET A 32 -2.62 -3.98 9.42
C MET A 32 -2.59 -2.96 10.56
N ALA A 33 -1.69 -1.97 10.49
CA ALA A 33 -1.64 -0.89 11.47
C ALA A 33 -2.88 0.00 11.40
N CYS A 34 -3.42 0.25 10.19
CA CYS A 34 -4.71 0.91 10.03
C CYS A 34 -5.82 0.14 10.77
N ALA A 35 -5.88 -1.19 10.59
CA ALA A 35 -6.86 -2.02 11.28
C ALA A 35 -6.71 -1.99 12.81
N TYR A 36 -5.48 -2.00 13.31
CA TYR A 36 -5.21 -1.84 14.75
C TYR A 36 -5.66 -0.49 15.30
N GLU A 37 -5.42 0.62 14.58
CA GLU A 37 -5.85 1.95 15.02
C GLU A 37 -7.38 2.09 15.03
N VAL A 38 -8.07 1.53 14.03
CA VAL A 38 -9.54 1.46 14.04
C VAL A 38 -10.04 0.61 15.21
N ALA A 39 -9.45 -0.56 15.46
CA ALA A 39 -9.84 -1.42 16.58
C ALA A 39 -9.67 -0.69 17.92
N LYS A 40 -8.53 0.00 18.12
CA LYS A 40 -8.28 0.82 19.32
C LYS A 40 -9.31 1.93 19.49
N ALA A 41 -9.71 2.58 18.40
CA ALA A 41 -10.71 3.64 18.40
C ALA A 41 -12.14 3.15 18.70
N ILE A 42 -12.46 1.90 18.34
CA ILE A 42 -13.72 1.25 18.71
C ILE A 42 -13.69 0.86 20.19
N ASN A 43 -12.73 -0.01 20.56
CA ASN A 43 -12.48 -0.43 21.93
C ASN A 43 -11.04 -0.99 22.00
N PRO A 44 -10.17 -0.43 22.88
CA PRO A 44 -8.78 -0.86 23.03
C PRO A 44 -8.55 -2.36 23.26
N GLU A 45 -9.53 -3.09 23.79
CA GLU A 45 -9.45 -4.54 24.03
C GLU A 45 -9.55 -5.37 22.74
N LEU A 46 -10.20 -4.83 21.70
CA LEU A 46 -10.43 -5.51 20.43
C LEU A 46 -9.14 -5.75 19.64
N LYS A 47 -8.09 -4.95 19.90
CA LYS A 47 -6.82 -5.04 19.15
C LYS A 47 -6.15 -6.41 19.25
N ASN A 48 -6.45 -7.18 20.30
CA ASN A 48 -5.86 -8.50 20.52
C ASN A 48 -6.69 -9.63 19.86
N GLN A 49 -7.84 -9.31 19.26
CA GLN A 49 -8.74 -10.28 18.65
C GLN A 49 -8.47 -10.39 17.16
N TYR A 50 -7.82 -11.49 16.75
CA TYR A 50 -7.41 -11.71 15.36
C TYR A 50 -8.56 -11.55 14.35
N GLY A 51 -9.72 -12.15 14.61
CA GLY A 51 -10.88 -12.06 13.70
C GLY A 51 -11.41 -10.64 13.54
N VAL A 52 -11.31 -9.81 14.59
CA VAL A 52 -11.73 -8.40 14.53
C VAL A 52 -10.77 -7.60 13.64
N ILE A 53 -9.46 -7.79 13.82
CA ILE A 53 -8.45 -7.12 12.98
C ILE A 53 -8.62 -7.49 11.51
N GLN A 54 -8.86 -8.77 11.20
CA GLN A 54 -9.11 -9.21 9.82
C GLN A 54 -10.38 -8.60 9.23
N ALA A 55 -11.47 -8.55 10.00
CA ALA A 55 -12.73 -7.95 9.54
C ALA A 55 -12.58 -6.46 9.25
N ILE A 56 -11.83 -5.74 10.08
CA ILE A 56 -11.53 -4.33 9.89
C ILE A 56 -10.61 -4.12 8.67
N ASP A 57 -9.51 -4.87 8.55
CA ASP A 57 -8.59 -4.77 7.40
C ASP A 57 -9.36 -4.95 6.08
N LEU A 58 -10.21 -5.97 6.01
CA LEU A 58 -11.05 -6.23 4.85
C LEU A 58 -12.04 -5.08 4.59
N ALA A 59 -12.68 -4.56 5.63
CA ALA A 59 -13.60 -3.43 5.49
C ALA A 59 -12.92 -2.17 4.95
N ILE A 60 -11.67 -1.89 5.39
CA ILE A 60 -10.87 -0.78 4.87
C ILE A 60 -10.54 -1.01 3.39
N ARG A 61 -10.05 -2.21 3.03
CA ARG A 61 -9.59 -2.52 1.68
C ARG A 61 -10.71 -2.57 0.64
N ASP A 62 -11.88 -3.07 1.03
CA ASP A 62 -13.07 -3.11 0.20
C ASP A 62 -13.85 -1.78 0.21
N ASN A 63 -13.39 -0.77 0.96
CA ASN A 63 -14.08 0.50 1.17
C ASN A 63 -15.54 0.30 1.60
N ARG A 64 -15.77 -0.60 2.55
CA ARG A 64 -17.12 -0.89 3.09
C ARG A 64 -17.61 0.29 3.94
N GLU A 65 -18.92 0.53 3.91
CA GLU A 65 -19.55 1.55 4.73
C GLU A 65 -19.53 1.20 6.22
N THR A 66 -19.64 -0.10 6.54
CA THR A 66 -19.66 -0.61 7.92
C THR A 66 -18.79 -1.86 8.10
N VAL A 67 -18.44 -2.13 9.36
CA VAL A 67 -17.85 -3.39 9.82
C VAL A 67 -18.67 -3.95 10.98
N ARG A 68 -18.98 -5.25 10.95
CA ARG A 68 -19.73 -5.95 12.00
C ARG A 68 -18.75 -6.55 13.01
N ILE A 69 -18.82 -6.15 14.27
CA ILE A 69 -17.98 -6.66 15.37
C ILE A 69 -18.88 -6.97 16.56
N GLY A 70 -18.80 -8.20 17.10
CA GLY A 70 -19.56 -8.57 18.30
C GLY A 70 -21.09 -8.46 18.17
N GLY A 71 -21.63 -8.45 16.95
CA GLY A 71 -23.06 -8.27 16.68
C GLY A 71 -23.48 -6.85 16.32
N GLU A 72 -22.60 -5.86 16.49
CA GLU A 72 -22.87 -4.44 16.22
C GLU A 72 -22.19 -3.94 14.94
N ASP A 73 -22.88 -3.06 14.19
CA ASP A 73 -22.32 -2.39 13.01
C ASP A 73 -21.65 -1.07 13.39
N TYR A 74 -20.40 -0.90 12.94
CA TYR A 74 -19.63 0.32 13.11
C TYR A 74 -19.41 0.99 11.76
N GLU A 75 -19.77 2.27 11.65
CA GLU A 75 -19.58 3.07 10.43
C GLU A 75 -18.09 3.39 10.20
N MET A 76 -17.54 2.90 9.10
CA MET A 76 -16.11 3.06 8.76
C MET A 76 -15.71 4.52 8.54
N ALA A 77 -16.65 5.36 8.12
CA ALA A 77 -16.41 6.79 7.92
C ALA A 77 -15.89 7.50 9.19
N ARG A 78 -16.30 7.05 10.38
CA ARG A 78 -15.89 7.63 11.67
C ARG A 78 -14.39 7.44 11.95
N TYR A 79 -13.77 6.44 11.33
CA TYR A 79 -12.37 6.08 11.58
C TYR A 79 -11.42 6.50 10.46
N ARG A 80 -11.91 7.22 9.44
CA ARG A 80 -11.08 7.74 8.33
C ARG A 80 -9.87 8.53 8.81
N GLY A 81 -10.03 9.34 9.87
CA GLY A 81 -8.91 10.08 10.47
C GLY A 81 -7.80 9.17 10.97
N ALA A 82 -8.15 8.11 11.72
CA ALA A 82 -7.17 7.15 12.25
C ALA A 82 -6.43 6.39 11.14
N ILE A 83 -7.15 6.01 10.08
CA ILE A 83 -6.57 5.37 8.90
C ILE A 83 -5.61 6.33 8.19
N ASN A 84 -6.06 7.55 7.89
CA ASN A 84 -5.24 8.55 7.19
C ASN A 84 -3.96 8.90 7.95
N GLU A 85 -3.98 8.91 9.29
CA GLU A 85 -2.79 9.16 10.10
C GLU A 85 -1.72 8.08 9.93
N VAL A 86 -2.11 6.80 9.81
CA VAL A 86 -1.18 5.70 9.51
C VAL A 86 -0.59 5.87 8.11
N LEU A 87 -1.45 6.10 7.11
CA LEU A 87 -1.01 6.27 5.72
C LEU A 87 -0.10 7.50 5.56
N ARG A 88 -0.38 8.59 6.29
CA ARG A 88 0.44 9.81 6.31
C ARG A 88 1.84 9.53 6.83
N ARG A 89 1.99 8.77 7.93
CA ARG A 89 3.31 8.38 8.43
C ARG A 89 4.08 7.55 7.42
N GLY A 90 3.42 6.60 6.76
CA GLY A 90 4.02 5.81 5.68
C GLY A 90 4.48 6.67 4.49
N TYR A 91 3.65 7.63 4.09
CA TYR A 91 3.99 8.58 3.03
C TYR A 91 5.18 9.49 3.40
N GLU A 92 5.19 10.05 4.61
CA GLU A 92 6.30 10.87 5.09
C GLU A 92 7.60 10.08 5.21
N ALA A 93 7.53 8.84 5.73
CA ALA A 93 8.69 7.95 5.79
C ALA A 93 9.24 7.62 4.40
N MET A 94 8.35 7.39 3.42
CA MET A 94 8.75 7.22 2.02
C MET A 94 9.45 8.48 1.50
N LEU A 95 8.89 9.68 1.72
CA LEU A 95 9.51 10.94 1.26
C LEU A 95 10.88 11.19 1.89
N ASN A 96 11.07 10.81 3.15
CA ASN A 96 12.37 10.96 3.82
C ASN A 96 13.49 10.14 3.15
N THR A 97 13.13 9.01 2.53
CA THR A 97 14.09 8.14 1.81
C THR A 97 14.16 8.47 0.32
N VAL A 98 13.01 8.64 -0.34
CA VAL A 98 12.93 8.92 -1.79
C VAL A 98 13.40 10.34 -2.12
N GLY A 99 13.21 11.28 -1.19
CA GLY A 99 13.45 12.70 -1.40
C GLY A 99 12.41 13.36 -2.29
N ALA A 100 12.81 14.44 -2.96
CA ALA A 100 11.92 15.19 -3.84
C ALA A 100 11.37 14.30 -4.96
N LEU A 101 10.07 14.44 -5.26
CA LEU A 101 9.42 13.62 -6.29
C LEU A 101 9.35 14.29 -7.66
N ASN A 102 9.90 15.49 -7.85
CA ASN A 102 9.71 16.31 -9.06
C ASN A 102 10.28 15.69 -10.34
N ASP A 103 11.25 14.79 -10.19
CA ASP A 103 11.94 14.08 -11.27
C ASP A 103 11.29 12.73 -11.64
N PHE A 104 10.21 12.34 -10.95
CA PHE A 104 9.44 11.15 -11.32
C PHE A 104 8.34 11.49 -12.32
N ASP A 105 8.34 10.79 -13.45
CA ASP A 105 7.24 10.85 -14.44
C ASP A 105 6.04 10.00 -14.00
N ASN A 106 6.30 8.84 -13.38
CA ASN A 106 5.29 7.87 -13.00
C ASN A 106 5.50 7.37 -11.57
N ILE A 107 4.41 7.28 -10.82
CA ILE A 107 4.34 6.68 -9.50
C ILE A 107 3.29 5.58 -9.57
N LEU A 108 3.76 4.34 -9.72
CA LEU A 108 2.91 3.15 -9.72
C LEU A 108 2.66 2.69 -8.28
N VAL A 109 1.40 2.60 -7.88
CA VAL A 109 0.96 2.03 -6.61
C VAL A 109 0.37 0.63 -6.86
N CYS A 110 0.83 -0.34 -6.10
CA CYS A 110 0.39 -1.74 -6.15
C CYS A 110 0.28 -2.31 -4.73
N GLY A 111 0.08 -3.62 -4.62
CA GLY A 111 -0.10 -4.29 -3.35
C GLY A 111 -1.55 -4.39 -2.91
N GLY A 112 -1.78 -5.21 -1.90
CA GLY A 112 -3.11 -5.46 -1.35
C GLY A 112 -3.80 -4.22 -0.77
N GLY A 113 -3.02 -3.29 -0.21
CA GLY A 113 -3.48 -1.97 0.27
C GLY A 113 -3.34 -0.85 -0.76
N GLY A 114 -2.92 -1.16 -1.99
CA GLY A 114 -2.56 -0.17 -2.98
C GLY A 114 -3.69 0.79 -3.33
N ALA A 115 -4.92 0.29 -3.45
CA ALA A 115 -6.09 1.12 -3.75
C ALA A 115 -6.37 2.15 -2.65
N VAL A 116 -6.25 1.75 -1.37
CA VAL A 116 -6.47 2.63 -0.23
C VAL A 116 -5.42 3.73 -0.19
N PHE A 117 -4.14 3.36 -0.36
CA PHE A 117 -3.05 4.33 -0.37
C PHE A 117 -3.10 5.26 -1.59
N PHE A 118 -3.49 4.73 -2.76
CA PHE A 118 -3.66 5.52 -3.98
C PHE A 118 -4.72 6.62 -3.79
N GLU A 119 -5.88 6.28 -3.24
CA GLU A 119 -6.92 7.28 -2.95
C GLU A 119 -6.47 8.28 -1.87
N PHE A 120 -5.77 7.81 -0.82
CA PHE A 120 -5.15 8.70 0.16
C PHE A 120 -4.21 9.72 -0.50
N LEU A 121 -3.30 9.28 -1.38
CA LEU A 121 -2.38 10.18 -2.10
C LEU A 121 -3.11 11.11 -3.05
N ARG A 122 -4.19 10.65 -3.71
CA ARG A 122 -5.01 11.53 -4.56
C ARG A 122 -5.64 12.65 -3.74
N GLU A 123 -6.12 12.36 -2.54
CA GLU A 123 -6.76 13.35 -1.67
C GLU A 123 -5.72 14.31 -1.05
N HIS A 124 -4.63 13.77 -0.49
CA HIS A 124 -3.71 14.51 0.39
C HIS A 124 -2.44 15.01 -0.32
N ALA A 125 -2.11 14.48 -1.51
CA ALA A 125 -0.98 14.91 -2.32
C ALA A 125 -1.42 15.27 -3.75
N PRO A 126 -2.26 16.32 -3.94
CA PRO A 126 -2.89 16.62 -5.22
C PRO A 126 -1.89 16.89 -6.36
N GLY A 127 -0.69 17.38 -6.06
CA GLY A 127 0.40 17.56 -7.02
C GLY A 127 0.95 16.26 -7.63
N LEU A 128 0.63 15.10 -7.06
CA LEU A 128 1.01 13.79 -7.59
C LEU A 128 -0.03 13.20 -8.55
N ARG A 129 -1.29 13.70 -8.54
CA ARG A 129 -2.43 13.08 -9.25
C ARG A 129 -2.16 12.71 -10.71
N ARG A 130 -1.47 13.57 -11.46
CA ARG A 130 -1.19 13.34 -12.90
C ARG A 130 -0.20 12.19 -13.14
N ARG A 131 0.61 11.85 -12.14
CA ARG A 131 1.72 10.89 -12.19
C ARG A 131 1.39 9.59 -11.46
N LEU A 132 0.35 9.61 -10.61
CA LEU A 132 -0.15 8.42 -9.93
C LEU A 132 -0.81 7.47 -10.92
N LYS A 133 -0.40 6.20 -10.86
CA LYS A 133 -0.98 5.07 -11.58
C LYS A 133 -1.26 3.96 -10.57
N MET A 134 -2.36 3.25 -10.76
CA MET A 134 -2.66 2.05 -9.98
C MET A 134 -2.58 0.84 -10.90
N ASP A 135 -1.92 -0.22 -10.46
CA ASP A 135 -2.01 -1.49 -11.16
C ASP A 135 -3.36 -2.17 -10.81
N GLY A 136 -4.19 -2.44 -11.82
CA GLY A 136 -5.47 -3.11 -11.66
C GLY A 136 -5.37 -4.57 -11.18
N GLY A 137 -4.17 -5.17 -11.18
CA GLY A 137 -3.89 -6.52 -10.65
C GLY A 137 -3.17 -6.54 -9.29
N SER A 138 -3.32 -5.46 -8.50
CA SER A 138 -2.39 -5.00 -7.44
C SER A 138 -1.84 -6.05 -6.47
N THR A 139 -2.59 -7.10 -6.11
CA THR A 139 -2.14 -8.12 -5.15
C THR A 139 -1.08 -9.07 -5.72
N TYR A 140 -0.96 -9.19 -7.05
CA TYR A 140 -0.05 -10.11 -7.72
C TYR A 140 0.99 -9.41 -8.60
N SER A 141 1.05 -8.08 -8.59
CA SER A 141 1.91 -7.30 -9.49
C SER A 141 3.38 -7.66 -9.36
N ASN A 142 3.89 -7.83 -8.13
CA ASN A 142 5.27 -8.26 -7.91
C ASN A 142 5.49 -9.70 -8.41
N VAL A 143 4.55 -10.60 -8.14
CA VAL A 143 4.63 -12.00 -8.57
C VAL A 143 4.60 -12.11 -10.10
N ARG A 144 3.73 -11.35 -10.76
CA ARG A 144 3.69 -11.24 -12.22
C ARG A 144 4.98 -10.63 -12.77
N GLY A 145 5.51 -9.60 -12.13
CA GLY A 145 6.81 -9.02 -12.49
C GLY A 145 7.93 -10.05 -12.44
N PHE A 146 8.01 -10.83 -11.36
CA PHE A 146 8.97 -11.92 -11.24
C PHE A 146 8.76 -13.00 -12.31
N GLN A 147 7.52 -13.37 -12.61
CA GLN A 147 7.22 -14.33 -13.66
C GLN A 147 7.71 -13.83 -15.03
N VAL A 148 7.40 -12.58 -15.39
CA VAL A 148 7.82 -11.98 -16.67
C VAL A 148 9.35 -11.91 -16.78
N VAL A 149 10.04 -11.54 -15.70
CA VAL A 149 11.51 -11.51 -15.68
C VAL A 149 12.09 -12.92 -15.82
N ALA A 150 11.52 -13.91 -15.13
CA ALA A 150 11.94 -15.31 -15.24
C ALA A 150 11.73 -15.87 -16.67
N ASP A 151 10.57 -15.58 -17.27
CA ASP A 151 10.26 -15.99 -18.64
C ASP A 151 11.19 -15.33 -19.66
N TYR A 152 11.54 -14.04 -19.46
CA TYR A 152 12.51 -13.35 -20.30
C TYR A 152 13.91 -13.97 -20.17
N ALA A 153 14.38 -14.21 -18.94
CA ALA A 153 15.69 -14.82 -18.70
C ALA A 153 15.79 -16.25 -19.27
N ALA A 154 14.73 -17.05 -19.15
CA ALA A 154 14.66 -18.39 -19.73
C ALA A 154 14.74 -18.31 -21.27
N ASN A 155 13.96 -17.43 -21.89
CA ASN A 155 13.95 -17.28 -23.35
C ASN A 155 15.28 -16.75 -23.91
N GLU A 156 15.99 -15.87 -23.19
CA GLU A 156 17.33 -15.42 -23.56
C GLU A 156 18.38 -16.54 -23.41
N ALA A 157 18.28 -17.39 -22.39
CA ALA A 157 19.16 -18.54 -22.23
C ALA A 157 19.00 -19.58 -23.36
N TYR A 158 17.76 -19.82 -23.81
CA TYR A 158 17.47 -20.73 -24.93
C TYR A 158 17.92 -20.22 -26.31
N LYS A 159 18.06 -18.90 -26.49
CA LYS A 159 18.55 -18.33 -27.75
C LYS A 159 20.08 -18.33 -27.87
N ASN A 160 20.78 -18.45 -26.74
CA ASN A 160 22.23 -18.36 -26.65
C ASN A 160 22.91 -19.70 -26.30
N GLY A 161 22.16 -20.81 -26.32
CA GLY A 161 22.66 -22.18 -26.17
C GLY A 161 22.39 -23.01 -27.42
#